data_AF-A0A7V2WRL4-F1
#
_entry.id   AF-A0A7V2WRL4-F1
#
_cell.length_a   1.000
_cell.length_b   1.000
_cell.length_c   1.000
_cell.angle_alpha   90.00
_cell.angle_beta   90.00
_cell.angle_gamma   90.00
#
_symmetry.space_group_name_H-M   'P 1'
#
loop_
_entity.id
_entity.type
_entity.pdbx_description
1 polymer ?
#
loop_
_entity_poly.entity_id
_entity_poly.type
_entity_poly.pdbx_seq_one_letter_code
_entity_poly.pdbx_strand_id
1 'polypeptide(L)'
;MFDIGFSELFMILVIALVVIGPERLPGVARKIGRYVRKAKETFENVKREVESELETEELNRRLAENNILQETKELVNETEKELKNI
;
A
#
# COMPACT_ATOMS: atom_id res chain seq x y z
N MET A 1 -14.79 13.62 -3.92
CA MET A 1 -16.08 12.94 -4.23
C MET A 1 -16.22 11.64 -3.41
N PHE A 2 -15.88 11.68 -2.12
CA PHE A 2 -16.21 10.66 -1.12
C PHE A 2 -16.58 11.44 0.14
N ASP A 3 -17.67 12.19 0.08
CA ASP A 3 -18.24 12.85 1.27
C ASP A 3 -19.03 11.85 2.10
N ILE A 4 -18.49 10.64 2.33
CA ILE A 4 -19.14 9.65 3.18
C ILE A 4 -19.07 10.17 4.62
N GLY A 5 -20.15 10.81 5.03
CA GLY A 5 -20.35 11.25 6.40
C GLY A 5 -20.71 10.11 7.32
N PHE A 6 -20.63 10.37 8.63
CA PHE A 6 -21.04 9.41 9.66
C PHE A 6 -22.48 8.89 9.43
N SER A 7 -23.39 9.76 8.97
CA SER A 7 -24.78 9.42 8.68
C SER A 7 -24.94 8.41 7.55
N GLU A 8 -24.18 8.55 6.46
CA GLU A 8 -24.27 7.63 5.31
C GLU A 8 -23.68 6.27 5.66
N LEU A 9 -22.57 6.25 6.41
CA LEU A 9 -22.01 5.00 6.93
C LEU A 9 -23.02 4.27 7.82
N PHE A 10 -23.73 4.99 8.69
CA PHE A 10 -24.78 4.42 9.53
C PHE A 10 -25.94 3.86 8.69
N MET A 11 -26.39 4.58 7.66
CA MET A 11 -27.45 4.10 6.78
C MET A 11 -27.04 2.81 6.04
N ILE A 12 -25.81 2.76 5.51
CA ILE A 12 -25.27 1.55 4.88
C ILE A 12 -25.21 0.39 5.88
N LEU A 13 -24.79 0.65 7.12
CA LEU A 13 -24.74 -0.35 8.17
C LEU A 13 -26.14 -0.92 8.46
N VAL A 14 -27.15 -0.06 8.59
CA VAL A 14 -28.54 -0.50 8.81
C VAL A 14 -29.03 -1.35 7.63
N ILE A 15 -28.81 -0.90 6.40
CA ILE A 15 -29.17 -1.68 5.20
C ILE A 15 -28.48 -3.05 5.20
N ALA A 16 -27.17 -3.08 5.50
CA ALA A 16 -26.42 -4.32 5.56
C ALA A 16 -26.97 -5.28 6.64
N LEU A 17 -27.37 -4.76 7.79
CA LEU A 17 -28.00 -5.55 8.86
C LEU A 17 -29.37 -6.10 8.44
N VAL A 18 -30.17 -5.35 7.68
CA VAL A 18 -31.48 -5.81 7.18
C VAL A 18 -31.31 -6.89 6.10
N VAL A 19 -30.41 -6.68 5.15
CA VAL A 19 -30.22 -7.60 4.00
C VAL A 19 -29.53 -8.90 4.42
N ILE A 20 -28.47 -8.80 5.22
CA ILE A 20 -27.66 -9.96 5.61
C ILE A 20 -28.18 -10.57 6.92
N GLY A 21 -28.72 -9.75 7.81
CA GLY A 21 -29.08 -10.10 9.18
C GLY A 21 -27.96 -9.80 10.19
N PRO A 22 -28.28 -9.29 11.39
CA PRO A 22 -27.28 -8.93 12.42
C PRO A 22 -26.47 -10.12 12.92
N GLU A 23 -27.05 -11.32 12.93
CA GLU A 23 -26.37 -12.55 13.38
C GLU A 23 -25.39 -13.09 12.33
N ARG A 24 -25.66 -12.84 11.03
CA ARG A 24 -24.88 -13.39 9.92
C ARG A 24 -23.77 -12.45 9.48
N LEU A 25 -23.95 -11.14 9.61
CA LEU A 25 -22.95 -10.11 9.31
C LEU A 25 -21.59 -10.36 9.99
N PRO A 26 -21.49 -10.65 11.31
CA PRO A 26 -20.21 -10.97 11.94
C PRO A 26 -19.60 -12.27 11.40
N GLY A 27 -20.43 -13.23 11.01
CA GLY A 27 -19.97 -14.46 10.34
C GLY A 27 -19.32 -14.18 8.98
N VAL A 28 -19.94 -13.32 8.16
CA VAL A 28 -19.43 -12.90 6.85
C VAL A 28 -18.14 -12.09 7.00
N ALA A 29 -18.12 -11.10 7.89
CA ALA A 29 -16.93 -10.31 8.18
C ALA A 29 -15.75 -11.17 8.64
N ARG A 30 -15.99 -12.16 9.51
CA ARG A 30 -14.95 -13.13 9.94
C ARG A 30 -14.45 -13.98 8.78
N LYS A 31 -15.32 -14.42 7.86
CA LYS A 31 -14.90 -15.18 6.67
C LYS A 31 -14.01 -14.33 5.79
N ILE A 32 -14.47 -13.13 5.41
CA ILE A 32 -13.69 -12.18 4.58
C ILE A 32 -12.36 -11.86 5.25
N GLY A 33 -12.38 -11.55 6.55
CA GLY A 33 -11.16 -11.26 7.31
C GLY A 33 -10.15 -12.41 7.30
N ARG A 34 -10.60 -13.67 7.36
CA ARG A 34 -9.70 -14.83 7.21
C ARG A 34 -9.10 -14.93 5.81
N TYR A 35 -9.86 -14.65 4.75
CA TYR A 35 -9.34 -14.64 3.38
C TYR A 35 -8.32 -13.53 3.17
N VAL A 36 -8.64 -12.31 3.63
CA VAL A 36 -7.71 -11.17 3.57
C VAL A 36 -6.44 -11.46 4.35
N ARG A 37 -6.55 -12.05 5.55
CA ARG A 37 -5.38 -12.44 6.35
C ARG A 37 -4.52 -13.46 5.62
N LYS A 38 -5.11 -14.52 5.08
CA LYS A 38 -4.37 -15.53 4.31
C LYS A 38 -3.70 -14.93 3.08
N ALA A 39 -4.41 -14.08 2.34
CA ALA A 39 -3.83 -13.37 1.20
C ALA A 39 -2.62 -12.53 1.64
N LYS A 40 -2.77 -11.74 2.71
CA LYS A 40 -1.67 -10.95 3.28
C LYS A 40 -0.49 -11.84 3.68
N GLU A 41 -0.73 -12.93 4.40
CA GLU A 41 0.31 -13.89 4.80
C GLU A 41 1.05 -14.46 3.57
N THR A 42 0.33 -14.81 2.51
CA THR A 42 0.92 -15.26 1.24
C THR A 42 1.77 -14.18 0.59
N PHE A 43 1.28 -12.94 0.48
CA PHE A 43 2.06 -11.82 -0.09
C PHE A 43 3.32 -11.54 0.72
N GLU A 44 3.23 -11.61 2.05
CA GLU A 44 4.36 -11.43 2.96
C GLU A 44 5.40 -12.55 2.80
N ASN A 45 4.96 -13.80 2.61
CA ASN A 45 5.86 -14.92 2.34
C ASN A 45 6.56 -14.78 0.99
N VAL A 46 5.82 -14.45 -0.08
CA VAL A 46 6.39 -14.21 -1.41
C VAL A 46 7.36 -13.03 -1.38
N LYS A 47 7.01 -11.95 -0.68
CA LYS A 47 7.93 -10.82 -0.48
C LYS A 47 9.21 -11.29 0.22
N ARG A 48 9.12 -12.07 1.29
CA ARG A 48 10.30 -12.61 2.00
C ARG A 48 11.15 -13.54 1.13
N GLU A 49 10.53 -14.39 0.33
CA GLU A 49 11.21 -15.31 -0.58
C GLU A 49 11.93 -14.53 -1.69
N VAL A 50 11.22 -13.59 -2.34
CA VAL A 50 11.79 -12.67 -3.33
C VAL A 50 12.87 -11.79 -2.72
N GLU A 51 12.69 -11.28 -1.49
CA GLU A 51 13.70 -10.50 -0.78
C GLU A 51 14.90 -11.37 -0.42
N SER A 52 14.72 -12.64 -0.08
CA SER A 52 15.83 -13.58 0.17
C SER A 52 16.58 -14.01 -1.11
N GLU A 53 15.89 -14.07 -2.26
CA GLU A 53 16.50 -14.31 -3.58
C GLU A 53 17.16 -13.04 -4.14
N LEU A 54 16.57 -11.87 -3.91
CA LEU A 54 17.10 -10.55 -4.31
C LEU A 54 18.13 -9.98 -3.29
N GLU A 55 18.22 -10.53 -2.08
CA GLU A 55 19.27 -10.26 -1.07
C GLU A 55 20.62 -10.84 -1.48
N THR A 56 20.65 -11.75 -2.45
CA THR A 56 21.87 -12.10 -3.14
C THR A 56 22.28 -10.96 -4.08
N GLU A 57 22.87 -9.94 -3.49
CA GLU A 57 23.75 -8.93 -4.09
C GLU A 57 23.14 -7.92 -5.09
N GLU A 58 22.11 -8.21 -5.88
CA GLU A 58 21.75 -7.32 -7.00
C GLU A 58 20.84 -6.13 -6.65
N LEU A 59 19.87 -6.23 -5.72
CA LEU A 59 18.97 -5.09 -5.44
C LEU A 59 19.66 -4.03 -4.57
N ASN A 60 20.39 -4.47 -3.54
CA ASN A 60 21.22 -3.58 -2.71
C ASN A 60 22.40 -3.01 -3.50
N ARG A 61 23.04 -3.78 -4.39
CA ARG A 61 24.07 -3.24 -5.28
C ARG A 61 23.45 -2.29 -6.31
N ARG A 62 22.30 -2.55 -6.93
CA ARG A 62 21.65 -1.57 -7.80
C ARG A 62 21.22 -0.31 -7.07
N LEU A 63 20.78 -0.37 -5.81
CA LEU A 63 20.45 0.83 -5.03
C LEU A 63 21.69 1.59 -4.53
N ALA A 64 22.81 0.90 -4.28
CA ALA A 64 24.07 1.49 -3.79
C ALA A 64 25.02 1.91 -4.92
N GLU A 65 24.98 1.25 -6.08
CA GLU A 65 25.75 1.53 -7.30
C GLU A 65 25.09 2.63 -8.13
N ASN A 66 23.78 2.84 -7.93
CA ASN A 66 23.08 3.98 -8.49
C ASN A 66 23.43 5.26 -7.72
N ASN A 67 24.52 5.88 -8.17
CA ASN A 67 24.78 7.32 -8.15
C ASN A 67 23.59 8.17 -8.65
N ILE A 68 22.50 7.56 -9.13
CA ILE A 68 21.24 8.20 -9.55
C ILE A 68 20.72 9.16 -8.48
N LEU A 69 20.82 8.86 -7.18
CA LEU A 69 20.36 9.77 -6.14
C LEU A 69 21.27 11.01 -5.98
N GLN A 70 22.55 10.90 -6.34
CA GLN A 70 23.47 12.05 -6.38
C GLN A 70 23.30 12.82 -7.70
N GLU A 71 23.20 12.13 -8.84
CA GLU A 71 23.00 12.71 -10.16
C GLU A 71 21.63 13.42 -10.26
N THR A 72 20.56 12.83 -9.69
CA THR A 72 19.24 13.49 -9.62
C THR A 72 19.27 14.69 -8.68
N LYS A 73 20.04 14.62 -7.57
CA LYS A 73 20.21 15.77 -6.67
C LYS A 73 21.05 16.88 -7.31
N GLU A 74 22.07 16.54 -8.09
CA GLU A 74 22.91 17.50 -8.81
C GLU A 74 22.12 18.16 -9.95
N LEU A 75 21.41 17.37 -10.77
CA LEU A 75 20.54 17.89 -11.84
C LEU A 75 19.43 18.79 -11.30
N VAL A 76 18.79 18.42 -10.19
CA VAL A 76 17.76 19.26 -9.54
C VAL A 76 18.38 20.55 -8.98
N ASN A 77 19.55 20.48 -8.37
CA ASN A 77 20.21 21.64 -7.76
C ASN A 77 20.82 22.58 -8.83
N GLU A 78 21.22 22.06 -9.98
CA GLU A 78 21.67 22.83 -11.14
C GLU A 78 20.48 23.53 -11.82
N THR A 79 19.37 22.81 -11.98
CA THR A 79 18.10 23.39 -12.48
C THR A 79 17.55 24.46 -11.52
N GLU A 80 17.63 24.25 -10.20
CA GLU A 80 17.23 25.26 -9.20
C GLU A 80 18.11 26.51 -9.24
N LYS A 81 19.41 26.37 -9.53
CA LYS A 81 20.32 27.52 -9.66
C LYS A 81 20.07 28.31 -10.94
N GLU A 82 19.76 27.64 -12.05
CA GLU A 82 19.39 28.31 -13.30
C GLU A 82 18.06 29.09 -13.14
N LEU A 83 17.08 28.50 -12.45
CA LEU A 83 15.81 29.15 -12.17
C LEU A 83 15.91 30.33 -11.18
N LYS A 84 16.97 30.38 -10.37
CA LYS A 84 17.19 31.45 -9.37
C LYS A 84 18.01 32.64 -9.89
N ASN A 85 18.67 32.47 -11.04
CA ASN A 85 19.47 33.50 -11.71
C ASN A 85 18.78 34.12 -12.94
N ILE A 86 17.53 33.72 -13.23
CA ILE A 86 16.60 34.39 -14.14
C ILE A 86 15.63 35.21 -13.30
#